data_AF-A0A9D7HCC9-F1
#
_entry.id   AF-A0A9D7HCC9-F1
#
_cell.length_a   1.000
_cell.length_b   1.000
_cell.length_c   1.000
_cell.angle_alpha   90.00
_cell.angle_beta   90.00
_cell.angle_gamma   90.00
#
_symmetry.space_group_name_H-M   'P 1'
#
loop_
_entity.id
_entity.type
_entity.pdbx_description
1 polymer ?
#
loop_
_entity_poly.entity_id
_entity_poly.type
_entity_poly.pdbx_seq_one_letter_code
_entity_poly.pdbx_strand_id
1 'polypeptide(L)'
;MISDQIIACLTQWQGGLPAIAVESWGGLIGGRTARISCENTIWMHAQLAEIDWFTIPVYGEQADASAWVIVQHADYDRPLQRNVLARLERLVTSGDTAGRNVAYLFDRLAVADGRPQRYGTQVRCAAGQWQIIGGAESERDLDGGRPPWALPTWARYVGQFGPCR
;
A
#
# COMPACT_ATOMS: atom_id res chain seq x y z
N MET A 1 10.62 -25.44 -9.94
CA MET A 1 10.00 -26.27 -8.89
C MET A 1 10.61 -25.86 -7.55
N ILE A 2 9.78 -25.62 -6.54
CA ILE A 2 10.26 -25.37 -5.18
C ILE A 2 10.71 -26.73 -4.60
N SER A 3 11.92 -26.81 -4.05
CA SER A 3 12.46 -28.04 -3.45
C SER A 3 11.58 -28.52 -2.28
N ASP A 4 11.47 -29.82 -2.09
CA ASP A 4 10.76 -30.43 -0.95
C ASP A 4 11.25 -29.90 0.40
N GLN A 5 12.54 -29.53 0.48
CA GLN A 5 13.12 -28.90 1.68
C GLN A 5 12.54 -27.50 1.95
N ILE A 6 12.24 -26.73 0.89
CA ILE A 6 11.63 -25.41 1.04
C ILE A 6 10.16 -25.55 1.41
N ILE A 7 9.44 -26.51 0.82
CA ILE A 7 8.05 -26.79 1.20
C ILE A 7 7.97 -27.16 2.68
N ALA A 8 8.81 -28.08 3.15
CA ALA A 8 8.86 -28.48 4.56
C ALA A 8 9.17 -27.31 5.51
N CYS A 9 10.07 -26.39 5.12
CA CYS A 9 10.35 -25.18 5.89
C CYS A 9 9.12 -24.25 5.97
N LEU A 10 8.42 -24.04 4.85
CA LEU A 10 7.26 -23.16 4.78
C LEU A 10 6.03 -23.72 5.50
N THR A 11 5.96 -25.04 5.70
CA THR A 11 4.83 -25.72 6.36
C THR A 11 5.14 -26.19 7.78
N GLN A 12 6.33 -25.93 8.33
CA GLN A 12 6.72 -26.40 9.67
C GLN A 12 5.76 -25.96 10.79
N TRP A 13 5.12 -24.80 10.64
CA TRP A 13 4.14 -24.27 11.58
C TRP A 13 2.87 -25.13 11.71
N GLN A 14 2.64 -26.04 10.75
CA GLN A 14 1.48 -26.94 10.73
C GLN A 14 1.65 -28.14 11.69
N GLY A 15 2.87 -28.39 12.16
CA GLY A 15 3.18 -29.54 13.02
C GLY A 15 2.33 -29.54 14.30
N GLY A 16 1.61 -30.63 14.53
CA GLY A 16 0.76 -30.81 15.71
C GLY A 16 -0.60 -30.11 15.65
N LEU A 17 -0.95 -29.44 14.56
CA LEU A 17 -2.26 -28.84 14.36
C LEU A 17 -3.27 -29.83 13.78
N PRO A 18 -4.56 -29.76 14.17
CA PRO A 18 -5.63 -30.50 13.50
C PRO A 18 -5.77 -30.10 12.02
N ALA A 19 -6.20 -31.03 11.16
CA ALA A 19 -6.40 -30.77 9.72
C ALA A 19 -7.28 -29.54 9.46
N ILE A 20 -8.38 -29.40 10.21
CA ILE A 20 -9.28 -28.23 10.09
C ILE A 20 -8.57 -26.90 10.38
N ALA A 21 -7.56 -26.88 11.27
CA ALA A 21 -6.80 -25.67 11.55
C ALA A 21 -5.84 -25.32 10.39
N VAL A 22 -5.21 -26.33 9.79
CA VAL A 22 -4.35 -26.17 8.60
C VAL A 22 -5.16 -25.77 7.37
N GLU A 23 -6.43 -26.20 7.27
CA GLU A 23 -7.32 -25.83 6.17
C GLU A 23 -7.94 -24.43 6.35
N SER A 24 -8.23 -24.02 7.59
CA SER A 24 -8.97 -22.78 7.88
C SER A 24 -8.12 -21.56 8.27
N TRP A 25 -6.81 -21.72 8.49
CA TRP A 25 -5.93 -20.65 8.99
C TRP A 25 -6.05 -19.34 8.19
N GLY A 26 -6.12 -19.41 6.86
CA GLY A 26 -6.23 -18.23 5.99
C GLY A 26 -7.52 -17.45 6.22
N GLY A 27 -8.64 -18.16 6.44
CA GLY A 27 -9.92 -17.54 6.78
C GLY A 27 -9.92 -16.91 8.18
N LEU A 28 -9.29 -17.57 9.16
CA LEU A 28 -9.17 -17.04 10.52
C LEU A 28 -8.29 -15.79 10.60
N ILE A 29 -7.14 -15.80 9.92
CA ILE A 29 -6.26 -14.63 9.81
C ILE A 29 -6.97 -13.53 9.03
N GLY A 30 -7.58 -13.85 7.88
CA GLY A 30 -8.33 -12.89 7.08
C GLY A 30 -9.43 -12.19 7.88
N GLY A 31 -10.23 -12.95 8.63
CA GLY A 31 -11.29 -12.39 9.48
C GLY A 31 -10.76 -11.49 10.60
N ARG A 32 -9.66 -11.88 11.28
CA ARG A 32 -9.04 -11.04 12.31
C ARG A 32 -8.44 -9.77 11.72
N THR A 33 -7.73 -9.87 10.60
CA THR A 33 -7.14 -8.73 9.90
C THR A 33 -8.21 -7.77 9.40
N ALA A 34 -9.32 -8.28 8.86
CA ALA A 34 -10.45 -7.44 8.44
C ALA A 34 -11.04 -6.66 9.62
N ARG A 35 -11.25 -7.31 10.76
CA ARG A 35 -11.71 -6.64 11.99
C ARG A 35 -10.75 -5.55 12.44
N ILE A 36 -9.46 -5.84 12.53
CA ILE A 36 -8.42 -4.87 12.93
C ILE A 36 -8.39 -3.70 11.94
N SER A 37 -8.53 -3.96 10.64
CA SER A 37 -8.59 -2.90 9.63
C SER A 37 -9.81 -2.00 9.83
N CYS A 38 -10.98 -2.54 10.17
CA CYS A 38 -12.17 -1.75 10.52
C CYS A 38 -11.95 -0.90 11.78
N GLU A 39 -11.42 -1.50 12.84
CA GLU A 39 -11.14 -0.81 14.11
C GLU A 39 -10.13 0.33 13.89
N ASN A 40 -9.07 0.10 13.11
CA ASN A 40 -8.07 1.12 12.78
C ASN A 40 -8.65 2.28 11.98
N THR A 41 -9.54 2.03 11.01
CA THR A 41 -10.19 3.09 10.24
C THR A 41 -11.13 3.93 11.09
N ILE A 42 -11.90 3.30 11.99
CA ILE A 42 -12.76 4.02 12.96
C ILE A 42 -11.90 4.91 13.85
N TRP A 43 -10.81 4.36 14.38
CA TRP A 43 -9.85 5.12 15.16
C TRP A 43 -9.26 6.29 14.36
N MET A 44 -8.89 6.07 13.09
CA MET A 44 -8.34 7.12 12.22
C MET A 44 -9.29 8.29 12.03
N HIS A 45 -10.59 8.04 11.81
CA HIS A 45 -11.59 9.11 11.74
C HIS A 45 -11.62 9.94 13.02
N ALA A 46 -11.60 9.30 14.19
CA ALA A 46 -11.57 10.00 15.47
C ALA A 46 -10.30 10.85 15.64
N GLN A 47 -9.14 10.38 15.17
CA GLN A 47 -7.91 11.18 15.21
C GLN A 47 -7.97 12.39 14.27
N LEU A 48 -8.43 12.19 13.03
CA LEU A 48 -8.50 13.26 12.02
C LEU A 48 -9.55 14.34 12.30
N ALA A 49 -10.39 14.14 13.31
CA ALA A 49 -11.27 15.17 13.88
C ALA A 49 -10.51 16.16 14.79
N GLU A 50 -9.43 15.72 15.42
CA GLU A 50 -8.66 16.49 16.41
C GLU A 50 -7.34 17.03 15.84
N ILE A 51 -6.74 16.31 14.88
CA ILE A 51 -5.45 16.68 14.27
C ILE A 51 -5.56 16.72 12.75
N ASP A 52 -4.75 17.56 12.09
CA ASP A 52 -4.69 17.58 10.62
C ASP A 52 -4.05 16.30 10.09
N TRP A 53 -2.87 15.94 10.58
CA TRP A 53 -2.18 14.71 10.22
C TRP A 53 -1.08 14.35 11.24
N PHE A 54 -0.61 13.11 11.18
CA PHE A 54 0.58 12.65 11.91
C PHE A 54 1.86 13.16 11.24
N THR A 55 2.04 14.48 11.20
CA THR A 55 3.16 15.12 10.50
C THR A 55 4.51 14.73 11.06
N ILE A 56 5.51 14.59 10.19
CA ILE A 56 6.88 14.19 10.54
C ILE A 56 7.50 15.07 11.64
N PRO A 57 7.42 16.41 11.63
CA PRO A 57 8.06 17.22 12.66
C PRO A 57 7.49 17.05 14.07
N VAL A 58 6.23 16.63 14.19
CA VAL A 58 5.53 16.51 15.48
C VAL A 58 5.54 15.07 15.98
N TYR A 59 5.29 14.10 15.09
CA TYR A 59 5.06 12.70 15.44
C TYR A 59 6.14 11.75 14.92
N GLY A 60 7.05 12.23 14.06
CA GLY A 60 8.11 11.43 13.44
C GLY A 60 7.67 10.63 12.21
N GLU A 61 8.66 10.18 11.44
CA GLU A 61 8.44 9.45 10.17
C GLU A 61 7.68 8.13 10.36
N GLN A 62 7.88 7.45 11.49
CA GLN A 62 7.19 6.20 11.77
C GLN A 62 5.67 6.43 11.94
N ALA A 63 5.27 7.49 12.65
CA ALA A 63 3.86 7.80 12.83
C ALA A 63 3.20 8.22 11.51
N ASP A 64 3.85 9.06 10.70
CA ASP A 64 3.41 9.43 9.35
C ASP A 64 3.16 8.18 8.49
N ALA A 65 4.16 7.28 8.44
CA ALA A 65 4.07 6.06 7.65
C ALA A 65 3.00 5.09 8.18
N SER A 66 2.91 4.88 9.50
CA SER A 66 1.92 3.98 10.09
C SER A 66 0.49 4.48 9.92
N ALA A 67 0.26 5.78 10.10
CA ALA A 67 -1.04 6.39 9.83
C ALA A 67 -1.42 6.26 8.35
N TRP A 68 -0.48 6.51 7.44
CA TRP A 68 -0.70 6.35 6.01
C TRP A 68 -1.06 4.90 5.64
N VAL A 69 -0.41 3.88 6.21
CA VAL A 69 -0.73 2.46 5.94
C VAL A 69 -2.19 2.14 6.29
N ILE A 70 -2.71 2.66 7.40
CA ILE A 70 -4.13 2.47 7.77
C ILE A 70 -5.04 3.00 6.66
N VAL A 71 -4.79 4.22 6.20
CA VAL A 71 -5.60 4.88 5.16
C VAL A 71 -5.46 4.20 3.80
N GLN A 72 -4.23 3.83 3.42
CA GLN A 72 -3.92 3.14 2.17
C GLN A 72 -4.73 1.85 2.02
N HIS A 73 -4.98 1.13 3.12
CA HIS A 73 -5.74 -0.12 3.12
C HIS A 73 -7.24 0.03 3.44
N ALA A 74 -7.73 1.24 3.69
CA ALA A 74 -9.15 1.52 3.90
C ALA A 74 -9.94 1.59 2.58
N ASP A 75 -9.84 0.54 1.73
CA ASP A 75 -10.44 0.55 0.38
C ASP A 75 -11.97 0.65 0.35
N TYR A 76 -12.63 0.24 1.44
CA TYR A 76 -14.07 0.40 1.61
C TYR A 76 -14.49 1.83 1.96
N ASP A 77 -13.54 2.68 2.37
CA ASP A 77 -13.77 4.08 2.78
C ASP A 77 -13.00 5.04 1.87
N ARG A 78 -13.47 5.13 0.62
CA ARG A 78 -12.92 6.07 -0.37
C ARG A 78 -13.04 7.54 0.07
N PRO A 79 -14.10 7.99 0.77
CA PRO A 79 -14.15 9.34 1.33
C PRO A 79 -12.98 9.65 2.27
N LEU A 80 -12.62 8.73 3.18
CA LEU A 80 -11.44 8.89 4.04
C LEU A 80 -10.15 9.00 3.22
N GLN A 81 -9.94 8.11 2.25
CA GLN A 81 -8.75 8.15 1.39
C GLN A 81 -8.61 9.48 0.65
N ARG A 82 -9.71 10.00 0.08
CA ARG A 82 -9.71 11.31 -0.60
C ARG A 82 -9.45 12.46 0.37
N ASN A 83 -10.05 12.43 1.55
CA ASN A 83 -9.82 13.44 2.59
C ASN A 83 -8.33 13.49 2.95
N VAL A 84 -7.73 12.34 3.23
CA VAL A 84 -6.32 12.26 3.61
C VAL A 84 -5.41 12.63 2.46
N LEU A 85 -5.66 12.17 1.22
CA LEU A 85 -4.87 12.57 0.06
C LEU A 85 -4.78 14.09 -0.06
N ALA A 86 -5.90 14.81 0.08
CA ALA A 86 -5.93 16.26 0.04
C ALA A 86 -5.13 16.93 1.18
N ARG A 87 -5.00 16.28 2.34
CA ARG A 87 -4.11 16.73 3.43
C ARG A 87 -2.64 16.50 3.07
N LEU A 88 -2.30 15.28 2.64
CA LEU A 88 -0.94 14.89 2.27
C LEU A 88 -0.38 15.72 1.11
N GLU A 89 -1.18 16.05 0.11
CA GLU A 89 -0.78 16.91 -1.01
C GLU A 89 -0.36 18.32 -0.58
N ARG A 90 -0.95 18.85 0.51
CA ARG A 90 -0.47 20.12 1.09
C ARG A 90 0.81 19.92 1.87
N LEU A 91 0.84 18.93 2.76
CA LEU A 91 1.93 18.66 3.70
C LEU A 91 3.23 18.22 3.02
N VAL A 92 3.15 17.60 1.84
CA VAL A 92 4.35 17.17 1.12
C VAL A 92 5.17 18.35 0.61
N THR A 93 4.55 19.52 0.41
CA THR A 93 5.25 20.72 -0.05
C THR A 93 6.18 21.32 1.02
N SER A 94 5.85 21.14 2.30
CA SER A 94 6.70 21.50 3.45
C SER A 94 7.61 20.36 3.92
N GLY A 95 7.48 19.16 3.37
CA GLY A 95 8.21 17.98 3.82
C GLY A 95 7.63 17.36 5.10
N ASP A 96 6.40 17.72 5.48
CA ASP A 96 5.75 17.25 6.71
C ASP A 96 5.14 15.84 6.58
N THR A 97 5.19 15.26 5.38
CA THR A 97 4.86 13.86 5.09
C THR A 97 5.77 13.33 3.99
N ALA A 98 5.99 12.01 3.96
CA ALA A 98 6.78 11.38 2.92
C ALA A 98 6.07 11.43 1.56
N GLY A 99 6.78 11.82 0.50
CA GLY A 99 6.19 11.93 -0.83
C GLY A 99 5.60 10.63 -1.39
N ARG A 100 6.14 9.48 -0.97
CA ARG A 100 5.59 8.17 -1.32
C ARG A 100 4.14 8.01 -0.84
N ASN A 101 3.76 8.62 0.28
CA ASN A 101 2.42 8.49 0.84
C ASN A 101 1.39 9.11 -0.11
N VAL A 102 1.72 10.27 -0.69
CA VAL A 102 0.92 10.91 -1.75
C VAL A 102 0.87 10.03 -2.99
N ALA A 103 2.02 9.58 -3.49
CA ALA A 103 2.11 8.85 -4.75
C ALA A 103 1.27 7.56 -4.76
N TYR A 104 1.37 6.77 -3.69
CA TYR A 104 0.63 5.52 -3.57
C TYR A 104 -0.86 5.73 -3.33
N LEU A 105 -1.24 6.72 -2.53
CA LEU A 105 -2.66 6.96 -2.22
C LEU A 105 -3.39 7.54 -3.43
N PHE A 106 -2.73 8.45 -4.16
CA PHE A 106 -3.23 8.99 -5.43
C PHE A 106 -3.51 7.86 -6.43
N ASP A 107 -2.51 7.03 -6.71
CA ASP A 107 -2.66 5.97 -7.71
C ASP A 107 -3.66 4.89 -7.28
N ARG A 108 -3.80 4.61 -5.98
CA ARG A 108 -4.82 3.68 -5.49
C ARG A 108 -6.23 4.20 -5.73
N LEU A 109 -6.45 5.50 -5.50
CA LEU A 109 -7.71 6.16 -5.86
C LEU A 109 -7.90 6.21 -7.38
N ALA A 110 -6.85 6.46 -8.16
CA ALA A 110 -6.93 6.44 -9.62
C ALA A 110 -7.38 5.06 -10.15
N VAL A 111 -6.76 3.97 -9.67
CA VAL A 111 -7.18 2.61 -10.03
C VAL A 111 -8.62 2.33 -9.61
N ALA A 112 -9.00 2.73 -8.39
CA ALA A 112 -10.37 2.55 -7.89
C ALA A 112 -11.40 3.32 -8.76
N ASP A 113 -11.02 4.47 -9.28
CA ASP A 113 -11.85 5.33 -10.13
C ASP A 113 -11.75 4.97 -11.63
N GLY A 114 -11.03 3.90 -11.99
CA GLY A 114 -10.84 3.48 -13.39
C GLY A 114 -10.02 4.46 -14.22
N ARG A 115 -9.20 5.29 -13.56
CA ARG A 115 -8.34 6.31 -14.18
C ARG A 115 -6.90 5.81 -14.31
N PRO A 116 -6.16 6.34 -15.30
CA PRO A 116 -4.72 6.09 -15.38
C PRO A 116 -3.99 6.62 -14.14
N GLN A 117 -2.91 5.95 -13.78
CA GLN A 117 -2.06 6.30 -12.64
C GLN A 117 -1.03 7.37 -12.99
N ARG A 118 -0.75 8.28 -12.06
CA ARG A 118 0.27 9.33 -12.26
C ARG A 118 1.66 8.83 -11.90
N TYR A 119 1.77 8.08 -10.80
CA TYR A 119 3.07 7.67 -10.26
C TYR A 119 3.41 6.20 -10.57
N GLY A 120 2.43 5.42 -11.02
CA GLY A 120 2.60 4.02 -11.43
C GLY A 120 2.91 3.06 -10.28
N THR A 121 2.35 3.28 -9.09
CA THR A 121 2.62 2.49 -7.89
C THR A 121 1.81 1.20 -7.80
N GLN A 122 0.59 1.18 -8.35
CA GLN A 122 -0.28 -0.01 -8.34
C GLN A 122 0.03 -0.88 -9.55
N VAL A 123 0.71 -1.99 -9.30
CA VAL A 123 1.18 -2.90 -10.34
C VAL A 123 0.62 -4.30 -10.14
N ARG A 124 0.53 -5.05 -11.24
CA ARG A 124 0.23 -6.48 -11.25
C ARG A 124 1.28 -7.22 -12.07
N CYS A 125 1.55 -8.46 -11.70
CA CYS A 125 2.36 -9.35 -12.50
C CYS A 125 1.48 -9.94 -13.63
N ALA A 126 1.88 -9.73 -14.88
CA ALA A 126 1.19 -10.24 -16.06
C ALA A 126 2.18 -10.56 -17.19
N ALA A 127 2.07 -11.75 -17.78
CA ALA A 127 2.98 -12.25 -18.82
C ALA A 127 4.48 -12.14 -18.43
N GLY A 128 4.81 -12.43 -17.16
CA GLY A 128 6.18 -12.37 -16.64
C GLY A 128 6.73 -10.95 -16.46
N GLN A 129 5.90 -9.91 -16.58
CA GLN A 129 6.31 -8.52 -16.39
C GLN A 129 5.41 -7.76 -15.40
N TRP A 130 5.99 -6.81 -14.68
CA TRP A 130 5.25 -5.87 -13.84
C TRP A 130 4.54 -4.84 -14.72
N GLN A 131 3.21 -4.83 -14.68
CA GLN A 131 2.36 -3.92 -15.45
C GLN A 131 1.59 -3.00 -14.50
N ILE A 132 1.45 -1.73 -14.89
CA ILE A 132 0.64 -0.76 -14.17
C ILE A 132 -0.84 -1.06 -14.39
N ILE A 133 -1.59 -1.20 -13.30
CA ILE A 133 -3.03 -1.47 -13.35
C ILE A 133 -3.75 -0.24 -13.94
N GLY A 134 -4.54 -0.42 -15.00
CA GLY A 134 -5.27 0.71 -15.62
C GLY A 134 -4.40 1.69 -16.43
N GLY A 135 -3.10 1.41 -16.61
CA GLY A 135 -2.19 2.24 -17.38
C GLY A 135 -1.67 3.47 -16.63
N ALA A 136 -0.73 4.18 -17.26
CA ALA A 136 -0.15 5.42 -16.75
C ALA A 136 -0.73 6.64 -17.48
N GLU A 137 -0.78 7.80 -16.80
CA GLU A 137 -1.22 9.07 -17.41
C GLU A 137 -0.35 9.45 -18.62
N SER A 138 0.92 9.01 -18.65
CA SER A 138 1.85 9.23 -19.76
C SER A 138 2.83 8.05 -19.88
N GLU A 139 3.03 7.56 -21.11
CA GLU A 139 4.01 6.51 -21.45
C GLU A 139 5.46 7.00 -21.31
N ARG A 140 5.69 8.31 -21.26
CA ARG A 140 7.03 8.95 -21.22
C ARG A 140 7.55 9.19 -19.79
N ASP A 141 6.70 9.07 -18.77
CA ASP A 141 6.89 9.76 -17.49
C ASP A 141 7.04 8.88 -16.25
N LEU A 142 7.15 7.57 -16.40
CA LEU A 142 7.46 6.74 -15.23
C LEU A 142 8.93 6.91 -14.78
N ASP A 143 9.86 7.22 -15.70
CA ASP A 143 11.23 7.59 -15.33
C ASP A 143 11.47 9.12 -15.35
N GLY A 144 10.70 9.88 -16.13
CA GLY A 144 10.85 11.34 -16.28
C GLY A 144 9.86 12.22 -15.48
N GLY A 145 8.70 11.70 -15.10
CA GLY A 145 7.62 12.45 -14.44
C GLY A 145 7.33 12.02 -13.00
N ARG A 146 8.04 11.02 -12.47
CA ARG A 146 8.07 10.80 -11.02
C ARG A 146 8.94 11.87 -10.37
N PRO A 147 8.39 12.69 -9.46
CA PRO A 147 9.25 13.51 -8.65
C PRO A 147 10.20 12.60 -7.85
N PRO A 148 11.53 12.81 -7.88
CA PRO A 148 12.49 11.99 -7.14
C PRO A 148 12.25 11.97 -5.63
N TRP A 149 11.58 13.01 -5.11
CA TRP A 149 11.16 13.08 -3.70
C TRP A 149 10.00 12.14 -3.36
N ALA A 150 9.25 11.65 -4.36
CA ALA A 150 8.12 10.75 -4.16
C ALA A 150 8.53 9.28 -4.31
N LEU A 151 9.23 8.95 -5.39
CA LEU A 151 9.57 7.57 -5.76
C LEU A 151 10.90 7.51 -6.53
N PRO A 152 11.62 6.37 -6.46
CA PRO A 152 12.69 6.09 -7.40
C PRO A 152 12.16 5.94 -8.83
N THR A 153 13.08 5.93 -9.81
CA THR A 153 12.80 5.58 -11.21
C THR A 153 12.02 4.27 -11.31
N TRP A 154 11.19 4.12 -12.32
CA TRP A 154 10.45 2.89 -12.62
C TRP A 154 11.35 1.67 -12.64
N ALA A 155 12.47 1.73 -13.37
CA ALA A 155 13.42 0.63 -13.45
C ALA A 155 13.91 0.18 -12.05
N ARG A 156 14.23 1.15 -11.18
CA ARG A 156 14.65 0.87 -9.80
C ARG A 156 13.47 0.43 -8.92
N TYR A 157 12.27 0.91 -9.17
CA TYR A 157 11.06 0.55 -8.44
C TYR A 157 10.68 -0.91 -8.70
N VAL A 158 10.49 -1.31 -9.96
CA VAL A 158 10.12 -2.69 -10.30
C VAL A 158 11.22 -3.70 -9.97
N GLY A 159 12.48 -3.27 -10.01
CA GLY A 159 13.62 -4.10 -9.59
C GLY A 159 13.54 -4.55 -8.12
N GLN A 160 12.82 -3.84 -7.25
CA GLN A 160 12.66 -4.20 -5.83
C GLN A 160 11.71 -5.37 -5.62
N PHE A 161 10.79 -5.63 -6.55
CA PHE A 161 9.79 -6.70 -6.40
C PHE A 161 10.34 -8.09 -6.75
N GLY A 162 11.55 -8.16 -7.31
CA GLY A 162 12.11 -9.38 -7.85
C GLY A 162 11.39 -9.83 -9.14
N PRO A 163 11.73 -11.03 -9.65
CA PRO A 163 11.13 -11.54 -10.88
C PRO A 163 9.63 -11.77 -10.71
N CYS A 164 8.84 -11.19 -11.60
CA CYS A 164 7.41 -11.49 -11.76
C CYS A 164 7.26 -12.92 -12.30
N ARG A 165 6.53 -13.75 -11.57
CA ARG A 165 6.30 -15.17 -11.88
C ARG A 165 4.82 -15.48 -11.86
#